data_AF-A0A8X8YYJ1-F1
#
_entry.id   AF-A0A8X8YYJ1-F1
#
_cell.length_a   1.000
_cell.length_b   1.000
_cell.length_c   1.000
_cell.angle_alpha   90.00
_cell.angle_beta   90.00
_cell.angle_gamma   90.00
#
_symmetry.space_group_name_H-M   'P 1'
#
loop_
_entity.id
_entity.type
_entity.pdbx_description
1 polymer ?
#
loop_
_entity_poly.entity_id
_entity_poly.type
_entity_poly.pdbx_seq_one_letter_code
_entity_poly.pdbx_strand_id
1 'polypeptide(L)'
;MQDSAGQKYVSVFKPVDEEPMAVNNPQGLPLSPNGEGLKKGTRVGEGHSGKLQLIFWIIHMEVHARFVVMRMALQASHLQSWRSVSMVDSTTQKDMGPRAFPVEEVHKICVLDIRLANADRHAGNILIQKDGEGQIVLIPIDHGYCMPENFEDCTFEWLYWPQAREPFSPKEIAYINSLDAAKDIEILKFNGWNVPDNCARVFRISTMLLKKGTERGLTPFAIGSIMCRETVKKESVIER
;
A
#
# COMPACT_ATOMS: atom_id res chain seq x y z
N MET A 1 10.39 -17.34 -3.48
CA MET A 1 11.69 -17.58 -4.12
C MET A 1 12.77 -17.57 -3.04
N GLN A 2 13.66 -18.56 -3.06
CA GLN A 2 14.80 -18.65 -2.14
C GLN A 2 16.06 -18.07 -2.79
N ASP A 3 17.05 -17.71 -1.98
CA ASP A 3 18.38 -17.34 -2.47
C ASP A 3 19.05 -18.51 -3.20
N SER A 4 20.18 -18.24 -3.86
CA SER A 4 20.94 -19.26 -4.59
C SER A 4 21.43 -20.42 -3.71
N ALA A 5 21.42 -20.25 -2.39
CA ALA A 5 21.78 -21.28 -1.41
C ALA A 5 20.56 -22.09 -0.93
N GLY A 6 19.33 -21.69 -1.27
CA GLY A 6 18.09 -22.32 -0.79
C GLY A 6 17.82 -22.10 0.70
N GLN A 7 18.61 -21.27 1.38
CA GLN A 7 18.60 -21.15 2.85
C GLN A 7 17.65 -20.05 3.32
N LYS A 8 17.43 -19.03 2.50
CA LYS A 8 16.63 -17.88 2.87
C LYS A 8 15.63 -17.56 1.78
N TYR A 9 14.37 -17.35 2.16
CA TYR A 9 13.41 -16.78 1.24
C TYR A 9 13.78 -15.30 0.99
N VAL A 10 13.84 -14.87 -0.27
CA VAL A 10 14.29 -13.53 -0.68
C VAL A 10 13.22 -12.73 -1.41
N SER A 11 12.18 -13.39 -1.90
CA SER A 11 11.03 -12.75 -2.51
C SER A 11 9.82 -13.67 -2.46
N VAL A 12 8.63 -13.08 -2.52
CA VAL A 12 7.38 -13.78 -2.78
C VAL A 12 7.02 -13.49 -4.23
N PHE A 13 6.67 -14.54 -4.98
CA PHE A 13 6.12 -14.41 -6.32
C PHE A 13 4.64 -14.75 -6.20
N LYS A 14 3.80 -13.87 -6.73
CA LYS A 14 2.36 -14.07 -6.76
C LYS A 14 1.93 -13.96 -8.24
N PRO A 15 1.59 -15.08 -8.89
CA PRO A 15 1.24 -15.08 -10.30
C PRO A 15 -0.17 -14.52 -10.56
N VAL A 16 -0.31 -13.79 -11.68
CA VAL A 16 -1.53 -13.10 -12.10
C VAL A 16 -2.69 -14.07 -12.28
N ASP A 17 -2.44 -15.25 -12.84
CA ASP A 17 -3.42 -16.28 -13.13
C ASP A 17 -3.87 -17.08 -11.90
N GLU A 18 -3.19 -16.92 -10.76
CA GLU A 18 -3.58 -17.50 -9.46
C GLU A 18 -4.31 -16.50 -8.54
N GLU A 19 -4.52 -15.25 -8.98
CA GLU A 19 -5.31 -14.25 -8.23
C GLU A 19 -6.73 -14.76 -7.88
N PRO A 20 -7.38 -14.19 -6.85
CA PRO A 20 -8.78 -14.48 -6.59
C PRO A 20 -9.63 -14.32 -7.85
N MET A 21 -10.42 -15.35 -8.17
CA MET A 21 -11.29 -15.44 -9.35
C MET A 21 -10.55 -15.48 -10.71
N ALA A 22 -9.24 -15.72 -10.71
CA ALA A 22 -8.46 -16.04 -11.90
C ALA A 22 -8.48 -17.55 -12.21
N VAL A 23 -8.04 -17.91 -13.42
CA VAL A 23 -8.19 -19.26 -14.00
C VAL A 23 -7.51 -20.38 -13.20
N ASN A 24 -6.39 -20.09 -12.54
CA ASN A 24 -5.59 -21.05 -11.79
C ASN A 24 -5.63 -20.77 -10.28
N ASN A 25 -6.67 -20.10 -9.78
CA ASN A 25 -6.78 -19.76 -8.37
C ASN A 25 -6.70 -21.01 -7.46
N PRO A 26 -5.71 -21.10 -6.54
CA PRO A 26 -5.47 -22.30 -5.73
C PRO A 26 -6.56 -22.55 -4.68
N GLN A 27 -7.40 -21.55 -4.39
CA GLN A 27 -8.53 -21.69 -3.47
C GLN A 27 -9.81 -22.18 -4.17
N GLY A 28 -9.78 -22.35 -5.50
CA GLY A 28 -10.91 -22.84 -6.28
C GLY A 28 -12.07 -21.84 -6.34
N LEU A 29 -11.80 -20.54 -6.19
CA LEU A 29 -12.84 -19.51 -6.32
C LEU A 29 -13.42 -19.48 -7.74
N PRO A 30 -14.72 -19.18 -7.90
CA PRO A 30 -15.34 -19.10 -9.22
C PRO A 30 -14.69 -18.00 -10.06
N LEU A 31 -14.58 -18.24 -11.37
CA LEU A 31 -14.09 -17.25 -12.33
C LEU A 31 -14.95 -16.00 -12.33
N SER A 32 -14.30 -14.84 -12.46
CA SER A 32 -15.02 -13.57 -12.55
C SER A 32 -15.79 -13.48 -13.88
N PRO A 33 -17.13 -13.29 -13.86
CA PRO A 33 -17.94 -13.27 -15.07
C PRO A 33 -17.79 -11.97 -15.88
N ASN A 34 -17.38 -10.87 -15.23
CA ASN A 34 -17.26 -9.52 -15.82
C ASN A 34 -15.83 -8.96 -15.73
N GLY A 35 -14.88 -9.70 -15.15
CA GLY A 35 -13.50 -9.26 -14.93
C GLY A 35 -13.29 -8.41 -13.68
N GLU A 36 -14.33 -8.18 -12.87
CA GLU A 36 -14.21 -7.52 -11.56
C GLU A 36 -13.49 -8.44 -10.56
N GLY A 37 -12.59 -7.86 -9.77
CA GLY A 37 -11.82 -8.51 -8.72
C GLY A 37 -12.61 -8.71 -7.43
N LEU A 38 -11.97 -9.25 -6.39
CA LEU A 38 -12.64 -9.59 -5.12
C LEU A 38 -13.17 -8.35 -4.39
N LYS A 39 -12.55 -7.19 -4.63
CA LYS A 39 -12.95 -5.88 -4.12
C LYS A 39 -13.56 -5.07 -5.26
N LYS A 40 -14.65 -4.37 -5.00
CA LYS A 40 -15.33 -3.53 -5.99
C LYS A 40 -14.39 -2.46 -6.53
N GLY A 41 -14.49 -2.22 -7.83
CA GLY A 41 -13.60 -1.25 -8.49
C GLY A 41 -12.14 -1.72 -8.60
N THR A 42 -11.86 -3.02 -8.42
CA THR A 42 -10.61 -3.66 -8.83
C THR A 42 -10.90 -4.70 -9.92
N ARG A 43 -9.90 -5.08 -10.72
CA ARG A 43 -10.04 -6.07 -11.81
C ARG A 43 -9.16 -7.29 -11.57
N VAL A 44 -9.63 -8.46 -12.00
CA VAL A 44 -8.85 -9.71 -11.94
C VAL A 44 -7.57 -9.56 -12.75
N GLY A 45 -6.44 -9.90 -12.15
CA GLY A 45 -5.11 -9.83 -12.77
C GLY A 45 -4.44 -8.46 -12.69
N GLU A 46 -5.11 -7.43 -12.15
CA GLU A 46 -4.50 -6.13 -11.93
C GLU A 46 -3.74 -6.03 -10.60
N GLY A 47 -4.00 -6.97 -9.68
CA GLY A 47 -3.29 -7.07 -8.40
C GLY A 47 -1.79 -7.33 -8.54
N HIS A 48 -1.36 -7.91 -9.67
CA HIS A 48 0.05 -8.22 -9.98
C HIS A 48 0.64 -7.45 -11.15
N SER A 49 -0.13 -6.58 -11.80
CA SER A 49 0.38 -5.78 -12.92
C SER A 49 1.51 -4.83 -12.47
N GLY A 50 2.38 -4.41 -13.38
CA GLY A 50 3.51 -3.49 -13.12
C GLY A 50 3.12 -2.22 -12.31
N LYS A 51 1.83 -1.88 -12.29
CA LYS A 51 1.14 -1.00 -11.32
C LYS A 51 1.79 -1.02 -9.92
N LEU A 52 2.00 -2.19 -9.30
CA LEU A 52 2.53 -2.27 -7.93
C LEU A 52 4.00 -1.85 -7.81
N GLN A 53 4.86 -2.28 -8.75
CA GLN A 53 6.27 -1.91 -8.75
C GLN A 53 6.45 -0.40 -8.98
N LEU A 54 5.59 0.20 -9.80
CA LEU A 54 5.65 1.61 -10.13
C LEU A 54 5.01 2.51 -9.05
N ILE A 55 3.87 2.11 -8.47
CA ILE A 55 3.28 2.77 -7.29
C ILE A 55 4.34 2.82 -6.19
N PHE A 56 5.01 1.70 -5.96
CA PHE A 56 6.09 1.56 -5.02
C PHE A 56 7.30 2.45 -5.35
N TRP A 57 7.63 2.64 -6.63
CA TRP A 57 8.71 3.54 -7.06
C TRP A 57 8.44 5.00 -6.71
N ILE A 58 7.19 5.48 -6.86
CA ILE A 58 6.76 6.79 -6.36
C ILE A 58 6.98 6.90 -4.85
N ILE A 59 6.54 5.87 -4.12
CA ILE A 59 6.59 5.86 -2.64
C ILE A 59 8.04 5.84 -2.13
N HIS A 60 8.93 5.13 -2.81
CA HIS A 60 10.31 4.97 -2.39
C HIS A 60 11.26 6.09 -2.79
N MET A 61 10.93 6.90 -3.80
CA MET A 61 11.76 8.07 -4.14
C MET A 61 11.52 9.25 -3.20
N GLU A 62 10.36 9.33 -2.55
CA GLU A 62 9.98 10.51 -1.75
C GLU A 62 10.00 10.27 -0.23
N VAL A 63 9.69 9.06 0.26
CA VAL A 63 9.83 8.73 1.68
C VAL A 63 11.24 8.23 1.92
N HIS A 64 11.97 8.79 2.90
CA HIS A 64 13.18 8.19 3.48
C HIS A 64 12.87 6.85 4.22
N ALA A 65 11.95 6.03 3.71
CA ALA A 65 11.81 4.64 4.04
C ALA A 65 12.97 3.89 3.36
N ARG A 66 14.11 3.86 4.05
CA ARG A 66 15.16 2.91 3.72
C ARG A 66 14.61 1.50 3.96
N PHE A 67 14.57 0.68 2.89
CA PHE A 67 14.21 -0.76 2.86
C PHE A 67 12.71 -1.05 3.07
N VAL A 68 12.06 -2.06 2.46
CA VAL A 68 12.44 -3.30 1.77
C VAL A 68 11.57 -3.42 0.51
N VAL A 69 12.17 -3.53 -0.68
CA VAL A 69 11.42 -3.88 -1.90
C VAL A 69 11.51 -5.36 -2.13
N MET A 70 10.34 -5.98 -2.26
CA MET A 70 10.20 -7.20 -3.02
C MET A 70 10.40 -6.85 -4.50
N ARG A 71 11.61 -7.09 -5.01
CA ARG A 71 11.90 -7.02 -6.44
C ARG A 71 11.08 -8.13 -7.11
N MET A 72 9.88 -7.81 -7.58
CA MET A 72 9.11 -8.71 -8.42
C MET A 72 9.86 -8.81 -9.75
N ALA A 73 10.44 -9.97 -10.02
CA ALA A 73 11.16 -10.24 -11.24
C ALA A 73 10.17 -10.23 -12.42
N LEU A 74 10.04 -9.08 -13.08
CA LEU A 74 9.66 -9.06 -14.49
C LEU A 74 10.88 -9.59 -15.25
N GLN A 75 10.71 -10.76 -15.85
CA GLN A 75 11.77 -11.54 -16.47
C GLN A 75 12.38 -10.78 -17.65
N ALA A 76 13.61 -10.31 -17.51
CA ALA A 76 14.47 -9.97 -18.64
C ALA A 76 15.93 -10.30 -18.29
N SER A 77 16.49 -11.17 -19.12
CA SER A 77 17.91 -11.41 -19.29
C SER A 77 18.71 -10.11 -19.33
N HIS A 78 19.90 -10.12 -18.74
CA HIS A 78 20.85 -9.00 -18.65
C HIS A 78 20.47 -7.84 -17.71
N LEU A 79 20.87 -7.96 -16.45
CA LEU A 79 21.60 -6.91 -15.72
C LEU A 79 22.19 -7.48 -14.42
N GLN A 80 23.50 -7.69 -14.46
CA GLN A 80 24.31 -8.12 -13.33
C GLN A 80 24.49 -6.96 -12.35
N SER A 81 23.73 -6.95 -11.25
CA SER A 81 24.26 -6.74 -9.88
C SER A 81 23.10 -6.85 -8.91
N TRP A 82 22.86 -8.06 -8.42
CA TRP A 82 21.94 -8.30 -7.32
C TRP A 82 22.68 -7.92 -6.02
N ARG A 83 22.25 -6.86 -5.33
CA ARG A 83 22.50 -6.77 -3.88
C ARG A 83 21.37 -7.53 -3.22
N SER A 84 21.72 -8.60 -2.52
CA SER A 84 20.81 -9.47 -1.78
C SER A 84 19.91 -8.64 -0.85
N VAL A 85 18.64 -8.50 -1.19
CA VAL A 85 17.62 -8.05 -0.24
C VAL A 85 17.09 -9.31 0.43
N SER A 86 17.55 -9.53 1.65
CA SER A 86 17.19 -10.71 2.43
C SER A 86 15.82 -10.46 3.07
N MET A 87 14.84 -11.39 3.01
CA MET A 87 13.65 -11.25 3.87
C MET A 87 14.12 -11.33 5.31
N VAL A 88 14.11 -10.20 6.01
CA VAL A 88 14.48 -10.18 7.42
C VAL A 88 13.45 -11.03 8.17
N ASP A 89 13.91 -11.75 9.18
CA ASP A 89 13.11 -12.65 10.00
C ASP A 89 11.94 -11.86 10.61
N SER A 90 10.82 -11.81 9.88
CA SER A 90 9.69 -10.94 10.15
C SER A 90 8.61 -11.79 10.77
N THR A 91 8.36 -11.62 12.07
CA THR A 91 7.23 -12.27 12.71
C THR A 91 5.96 -11.53 12.31
N THR A 92 4.98 -12.27 11.78
CA THR A 92 3.61 -11.77 11.68
C THR A 92 3.11 -11.53 13.10
N GLN A 93 2.71 -10.29 13.41
CA GLN A 93 1.93 -9.71 14.54
C GLN A 93 1.69 -10.47 15.86
N LYS A 94 1.68 -11.80 15.91
CA LYS A 94 1.12 -12.65 16.98
C LYS A 94 1.56 -12.30 18.40
N ASP A 95 2.70 -11.65 18.61
CA ASP A 95 3.23 -11.38 19.95
C ASP A 95 3.31 -9.89 20.36
N MET A 96 3.02 -8.92 19.47
CA MET A 96 3.06 -7.48 19.81
C MET A 96 1.74 -6.76 19.45
N GLY A 97 1.09 -6.19 20.47
CA GLY A 97 -0.10 -5.37 20.30
C GLY A 97 0.22 -4.01 19.66
N PRO A 98 -0.74 -3.39 18.95
CA PRO A 98 -0.50 -2.18 18.16
C PRO A 98 -0.04 -0.97 18.98
N ARG A 99 -0.29 -0.97 20.30
CA ARG A 99 0.17 0.08 21.23
C ARG A 99 1.70 0.19 21.33
N ALA A 100 2.44 -0.87 20.97
CA ALA A 100 3.90 -0.87 21.03
C ALA A 100 4.54 -0.20 19.80
N PHE A 101 3.77 0.11 18.76
CA PHE A 101 4.32 0.67 17.52
C PHE A 101 4.68 2.15 17.66
N PRO A 102 5.83 2.60 17.13
CA PRO A 102 6.17 4.02 17.09
C PRO A 102 5.16 4.82 16.27
N VAL A 103 4.81 6.01 16.74
CA VAL A 103 3.84 6.91 16.08
C VAL A 103 4.30 7.23 14.65
N GLU A 104 5.57 7.58 14.45
CA GLU A 104 6.14 7.90 13.13
C GLU A 104 6.01 6.73 12.14
N GLU A 105 6.16 5.48 12.60
CA GLU A 105 6.00 4.29 11.74
C GLU A 105 4.55 4.08 11.31
N VAL A 106 3.60 4.28 12.22
CA VAL A 106 2.17 4.20 11.90
C VAL A 106 1.78 5.31 10.93
N HIS A 107 2.24 6.54 11.16
CA HIS A 107 1.95 7.69 10.28
C HIS A 107 2.47 7.51 8.86
N LYS A 108 3.63 6.88 8.66
CA LYS A 108 4.13 6.52 7.31
C LYS A 108 3.13 5.65 6.55
N ILE A 109 2.56 4.64 7.22
CA ILE A 109 1.54 3.77 6.65
C ILE A 109 0.24 4.55 6.40
N CYS A 110 -0.18 5.42 7.33
CA CYS A 110 -1.36 6.26 7.15
C CYS A 110 -1.25 7.14 5.89
N VAL A 111 -0.13 7.86 5.73
CA VAL A 111 0.11 8.71 4.56
C VAL A 111 0.03 7.87 3.29
N LEU A 112 0.70 6.72 3.28
CA LEU A 112 0.70 5.83 2.14
C LEU A 112 -0.71 5.33 1.76
N ASP A 113 -1.42 4.73 2.71
CA ASP A 113 -2.72 4.11 2.45
C ASP A 113 -3.80 5.14 2.12
N ILE A 114 -3.78 6.32 2.75
CA ILE A 114 -4.67 7.44 2.40
C ILE A 114 -4.43 7.82 0.94
N ARG A 115 -3.18 8.09 0.54
CA ARG A 115 -2.87 8.49 -0.84
C ARG A 115 -3.34 7.46 -1.86
N LEU A 116 -3.10 6.19 -1.57
CA LEU A 116 -3.45 5.09 -2.47
C LEU A 116 -4.91 4.65 -2.39
N ALA A 117 -5.70 5.18 -1.45
CA ALA A 117 -7.05 4.69 -1.16
C ALA A 117 -7.07 3.16 -1.01
N ASN A 118 -6.18 2.64 -0.15
CA ASN A 118 -5.99 1.19 0.01
C ASN A 118 -7.29 0.51 0.49
N ALA A 119 -7.75 -0.50 -0.25
CA ALA A 119 -8.97 -1.23 0.05
C ALA A 119 -8.77 -2.50 0.89
N ASP A 120 -7.55 -2.75 1.37
CA ASP A 120 -7.22 -3.98 2.09
C ASP A 120 -6.04 -3.83 3.09
N ARG A 121 -5.89 -2.66 3.74
CA ARG A 121 -4.90 -2.54 4.83
C ARG A 121 -5.44 -3.21 6.09
N HIS A 122 -5.04 -4.45 6.31
CA HIS A 122 -5.19 -5.16 7.58
C HIS A 122 -3.84 -5.42 8.26
N ALA A 123 -3.84 -5.79 9.54
CA ALA A 123 -2.60 -5.98 10.30
C ALA A 123 -1.71 -7.11 9.75
N GLY A 124 -2.31 -8.15 9.14
CA GLY A 124 -1.57 -9.18 8.39
C GLY A 124 -0.79 -8.65 7.17
N ASN A 125 -1.10 -7.45 6.68
CA ASN A 125 -0.39 -6.78 5.59
C ASN A 125 0.65 -5.77 6.10
N ILE A 126 1.08 -5.88 7.36
CA ILE A 126 2.12 -5.04 7.94
C ILE A 126 3.14 -5.96 8.61
N LEU A 127 4.36 -5.95 8.07
CA LEU A 127 5.48 -6.65 8.68
C LEU A 127 6.14 -5.78 9.74
N ILE A 128 6.65 -6.43 10.78
CA ILE A 128 7.40 -5.79 11.85
C ILE A 128 8.85 -6.21 11.70
N GLN A 129 9.74 -5.23 11.67
CA GLN A 129 11.18 -5.43 11.66
C GLN A 129 11.83 -4.63 12.79
N LYS A 130 13.03 -5.03 13.21
CA LYS A 130 13.95 -4.17 13.95
C LYS A 130 15.06 -3.67 13.03
N ASP A 131 15.36 -2.38 13.09
CA ASP A 131 16.51 -1.82 12.39
C ASP A 131 17.84 -2.19 13.07
N GLY A 132 18.95 -1.67 12.54
CA GLY A 132 20.29 -1.93 13.10
C GLY A 132 20.50 -1.40 14.52
N GLU A 133 19.62 -0.52 15.00
CA GLU A 133 19.61 0.05 16.36
C GLU A 133 18.59 -0.64 17.27
N GLY A 134 17.85 -1.62 16.74
CA GLY A 134 16.81 -2.34 17.49
C GLY A 134 15.46 -1.63 17.53
N GLN A 135 15.30 -0.52 16.83
CA GLN A 135 14.05 0.23 16.76
C GLN A 135 13.04 -0.50 15.87
N ILE A 136 11.76 -0.46 16.25
CA ILE A 136 10.68 -1.06 15.46
C ILE A 136 10.49 -0.26 14.18
N VAL A 137 10.46 -0.97 13.05
CA VAL A 137 10.12 -0.47 11.72
C VAL A 137 8.91 -1.24 11.22
N LEU A 138 7.92 -0.54 10.67
CA LEU A 138 6.73 -1.15 10.08
C LEU A 138 6.82 -1.11 8.56
N ILE A 139 6.63 -2.26 7.93
CA ILE A 139 6.74 -2.41 6.48
C ILE A 139 5.36 -2.81 5.94
N PRO A 140 4.61 -1.88 5.31
CA PRO A 140 3.38 -2.24 4.65
C PRO A 140 3.70 -3.12 3.45
N ILE A 141 2.95 -4.22 3.32
CA ILE A 141 3.05 -5.14 2.19
C ILE A 141 1.70 -5.27 1.51
N ASP A 142 1.67 -6.02 0.41
CA ASP A 142 0.45 -6.43 -0.27
C ASP A 142 -0.44 -5.26 -0.72
N HIS A 143 0.06 -4.48 -1.68
CA HIS A 143 -0.62 -3.30 -2.21
C HIS A 143 -1.58 -3.60 -3.37
N GLY A 144 -1.93 -4.88 -3.60
CA GLY A 144 -2.74 -5.33 -4.74
C GLY A 144 -4.08 -4.61 -4.89
N TYR A 145 -4.66 -4.13 -3.78
CA TYR A 145 -5.94 -3.43 -3.73
C TYR A 145 -5.79 -1.90 -3.55
N CYS A 146 -4.71 -1.32 -4.10
CA CYS A 146 -4.47 0.13 -4.12
C CYS A 146 -4.88 0.78 -5.45
N MET A 147 -5.16 2.08 -5.40
CA MET A 147 -5.67 2.88 -6.51
C MET A 147 -6.91 2.23 -7.18
N PRO A 148 -8.01 2.07 -6.41
CA PRO A 148 -9.29 1.61 -6.94
C PRO A 148 -9.94 2.65 -7.85
N GLU A 149 -10.97 2.23 -8.59
CA GLU A 149 -11.77 3.11 -9.44
C GLU A 149 -12.70 4.06 -8.64
N ASN A 150 -12.98 3.75 -7.36
CA ASN A 150 -13.83 4.51 -6.44
C ASN A 150 -13.42 4.30 -4.96
N PHE A 151 -14.07 5.00 -4.02
CA PHE A 151 -13.72 4.96 -2.58
C PHE A 151 -14.45 3.87 -1.77
N GLU A 152 -15.35 3.09 -2.38
CA GLU A 152 -16.32 2.22 -1.69
C GLU A 152 -15.68 1.24 -0.69
N ASP A 153 -14.50 0.70 -1.01
CA ASP A 153 -13.86 -0.36 -0.25
C ASP A 153 -12.63 0.09 0.57
N CYS A 154 -12.38 1.39 0.71
CA CYS A 154 -11.24 1.88 1.51
C CYS A 154 -11.27 1.29 2.93
N THR A 155 -10.20 0.58 3.30
CA THR A 155 -10.14 -0.18 4.55
C THR A 155 -8.78 0.03 5.23
N PHE A 156 -8.81 0.61 6.43
CA PHE A 156 -7.62 1.00 7.20
C PHE A 156 -7.67 0.45 8.63
N GLU A 157 -6.93 -0.63 8.91
CA GLU A 157 -6.81 -1.20 10.25
C GLU A 157 -6.23 -0.22 11.28
N TRP A 158 -5.33 0.66 10.85
CA TRP A 158 -4.69 1.63 11.74
C TRP A 158 -5.67 2.68 12.30
N LEU A 159 -6.92 2.78 11.81
CA LEU A 159 -7.96 3.61 12.42
C LEU A 159 -8.28 3.21 13.86
N TYR A 160 -8.04 1.95 14.21
CA TYR A 160 -8.27 1.42 15.56
C TYR A 160 -7.03 1.57 16.46
N TRP A 161 -5.92 2.07 15.93
CA TRP A 161 -4.67 2.22 16.67
C TRP A 161 -4.59 3.61 17.30
N PRO A 162 -4.14 3.74 18.57
CA PRO A 162 -4.10 5.04 19.24
C PRO A 162 -3.18 6.04 18.52
N GLN A 163 -2.11 5.57 17.88
CA GLN A 163 -1.17 6.40 17.13
C GLN A 163 -1.84 7.19 16.01
N ALA A 164 -2.88 6.65 15.35
CA ALA A 164 -3.59 7.37 14.30
C ALA A 164 -4.38 8.59 14.83
N ARG A 165 -4.58 8.69 16.14
CA ARG A 165 -5.24 9.84 16.78
C ARG A 165 -4.26 10.96 17.15
N GLU A 166 -2.97 10.74 17.01
CA GLU A 166 -1.95 11.76 17.20
C GLU A 166 -1.86 12.66 15.95
N PRO A 167 -1.49 13.94 16.10
CA PRO A 167 -1.27 14.82 14.96
C PRO A 167 0.02 14.44 14.21
N PHE A 168 0.06 14.69 12.90
CA PHE A 168 1.30 14.59 12.13
C PHE A 168 2.37 15.53 12.71
N SER A 169 3.60 15.04 12.78
CA SER A 169 4.77 15.82 13.16
C SER A 169 5.10 16.89 12.11
N PRO A 170 5.83 17.97 12.45
CA PRO A 170 6.24 18.99 11.48
C PRO A 170 7.00 18.43 10.26
N LYS A 171 7.80 17.38 10.48
CA LYS A 171 8.53 16.66 9.42
C LYS A 171 7.57 15.96 8.46
N GLU A 172 6.57 15.28 8.99
CA GLU A 172 5.53 14.61 8.19
C GLU A 172 4.65 15.62 7.44
N ILE A 173 4.28 16.73 8.08
CA ILE A 173 3.54 17.82 7.44
C ILE A 173 4.31 18.41 6.26
N ALA A 174 5.60 18.68 6.44
CA ALA A 174 6.46 19.18 5.37
C ALA A 174 6.52 18.20 4.19
N TYR A 175 6.65 16.90 4.48
CA TYR A 175 6.58 15.85 3.47
C TYR A 175 5.22 15.78 2.76
N ILE A 176 4.12 15.79 3.50
CA ILE A 176 2.76 15.78 2.92
C ILE A 176 2.56 16.97 1.99
N ASN A 177 3.07 18.15 2.38
CA ASN A 177 2.96 19.36 1.58
C ASN A 177 3.77 19.29 0.26
N SER A 178 4.88 18.54 0.22
CA SER A 178 5.67 18.38 -1.00
C SER A 178 5.06 17.42 -2.03
N LEU A 179 4.13 16.55 -1.63
CA LEU A 179 3.51 15.55 -2.51
C LEU A 179 2.80 16.19 -3.72
N ASP A 180 2.98 15.59 -4.90
CA ASP A 180 2.42 16.07 -6.17
C ASP A 180 1.84 14.92 -7.00
N ALA A 181 0.53 14.70 -6.85
CA ALA A 181 -0.17 13.62 -7.53
C ALA A 181 -0.08 13.69 -9.06
N ALA A 182 0.06 14.88 -9.66
CA ALA A 182 0.17 15.00 -11.11
C ALA A 182 1.53 14.51 -11.60
N LYS A 183 2.62 14.92 -10.93
CA LYS A 183 3.97 14.42 -11.22
C LYS A 183 4.08 12.92 -11.03
N ASP A 184 3.48 12.40 -9.97
CA ASP A 184 3.47 10.96 -9.69
C ASP A 184 2.78 10.17 -10.81
N ILE A 185 1.63 10.63 -11.30
CA ILE A 185 0.95 9.99 -12.44
C ILE A 185 1.81 10.03 -13.71
N GLU A 186 2.53 11.12 -13.97
CA GLU A 186 3.46 11.17 -15.11
C GLU A 186 4.64 10.21 -14.94
N ILE A 187 5.16 10.04 -13.72
CA ILE A 187 6.18 9.03 -13.41
C ILE A 187 5.63 7.61 -13.66
N LEU A 188 4.38 7.32 -13.26
CA LEU A 188 3.74 6.03 -13.53
C LEU A 188 3.64 5.77 -15.03
N LYS A 189 3.18 6.78 -15.77
CA LYS A 189 3.06 6.71 -17.22
C LYS A 189 4.41 6.48 -17.90
N PHE A 190 5.43 7.22 -17.47
CA PHE A 190 6.80 7.09 -17.97
C PHE A 190 7.37 5.68 -17.77
N ASN A 191 7.08 5.06 -16.62
CA ASN A 191 7.53 3.71 -16.31
C ASN A 191 6.65 2.60 -16.92
N GLY A 192 5.66 2.96 -17.75
CA GLY A 192 4.88 2.00 -18.54
C GLY A 192 3.47 1.70 -18.02
N TRP A 193 2.99 2.39 -16.98
CA TRP A 193 1.60 2.27 -16.54
C TRP A 193 0.80 3.53 -16.84
N ASN A 194 -0.02 3.47 -17.89
CA ASN A 194 -0.99 4.52 -18.16
C ASN A 194 -2.20 4.36 -17.21
N VAL A 195 -2.19 5.14 -16.13
CA VAL A 195 -3.21 5.06 -15.08
C VAL A 195 -4.60 5.41 -15.65
N PRO A 196 -5.61 4.55 -15.50
CA PRO A 196 -6.98 4.87 -15.89
C PRO A 196 -7.50 6.16 -15.24
N ASP A 197 -8.29 6.95 -15.96
CA ASP A 197 -8.73 8.29 -15.52
C ASP A 197 -9.51 8.28 -14.19
N ASN A 198 -10.31 7.24 -13.96
CA ASN A 198 -11.02 7.01 -12.69
C ASN A 198 -10.04 6.75 -11.53
N CYS A 199 -9.07 5.85 -11.69
CA CYS A 199 -8.05 5.58 -10.68
C CYS A 199 -7.18 6.82 -10.41
N ALA A 200 -6.81 7.55 -11.47
CA ALA A 200 -6.05 8.79 -11.39
C ALA A 200 -6.84 9.89 -10.65
N ARG A 201 -8.16 9.95 -10.85
CA ARG A 201 -9.06 10.85 -10.11
C ARG A 201 -9.07 10.52 -8.62
N VAL A 202 -9.26 9.26 -8.25
CA VAL A 202 -9.22 8.79 -6.85
C VAL A 202 -7.89 9.20 -6.20
N PHE A 203 -6.76 8.88 -6.82
CA PHE A 203 -5.44 9.21 -6.29
C PHE A 203 -5.19 10.72 -6.10
N ARG A 204 -5.66 11.55 -7.04
CA ARG A 204 -5.60 13.01 -6.92
C ARG A 204 -6.47 13.52 -5.77
N ILE A 205 -7.70 13.03 -5.65
CA ILE A 205 -8.62 13.41 -4.58
C ILE A 205 -8.06 12.96 -3.22
N SER A 206 -7.59 11.73 -3.10
CA SER A 206 -6.93 11.20 -1.89
C SER A 206 -5.74 12.07 -1.45
N THR A 207 -4.86 12.41 -2.40
CA THR A 207 -3.71 13.27 -2.10
C THR A 207 -4.15 14.68 -1.70
N MET A 208 -5.19 15.23 -2.34
CA MET A 208 -5.76 16.52 -1.97
C MET A 208 -6.37 16.49 -0.57
N LEU A 209 -7.17 15.46 -0.25
CA LEU A 209 -7.78 15.26 1.06
C LEU A 209 -6.71 15.19 2.15
N LEU A 210 -5.65 14.41 1.93
CA LEU A 210 -4.53 14.34 2.86
C LEU A 210 -3.93 15.74 3.11
N LYS A 211 -3.54 16.46 2.05
CA LYS A 211 -2.93 17.78 2.16
C LYS A 211 -3.85 18.79 2.87
N LYS A 212 -5.13 18.83 2.49
CA LYS A 212 -6.12 19.77 3.04
C LYS A 212 -6.57 19.41 4.46
N GLY A 213 -6.59 18.13 4.80
CA GLY A 213 -6.83 17.66 6.16
C GLY A 213 -5.67 18.01 7.07
N THR A 214 -4.44 17.73 6.65
CA THR A 214 -3.22 18.08 7.38
C THR A 214 -3.09 19.59 7.58
N GLU A 215 -3.37 20.41 6.56
CA GLU A 215 -3.39 21.89 6.67
C GLU A 215 -4.38 22.39 7.74
N ARG A 216 -5.48 21.65 7.97
CA ARG A 216 -6.50 21.94 8.99
C ARG A 216 -6.19 21.34 10.36
N GLY A 217 -5.04 20.69 10.53
CA GLY A 217 -4.68 20.01 11.77
C GLY A 217 -5.49 18.73 12.03
N LEU A 218 -6.10 18.13 11.01
CA LEU A 218 -6.76 16.84 11.15
C LEU A 218 -5.73 15.73 11.37
N THR A 219 -6.07 14.79 12.26
CA THR A 219 -5.27 13.60 12.54
C THR A 219 -5.43 12.57 11.42
N PRO A 220 -4.50 11.59 11.29
CA PRO A 220 -4.67 10.46 10.39
C PRO A 220 -6.02 9.77 10.56
N PHE A 221 -6.48 9.60 11.81
CA PHE A 221 -7.78 9.03 12.14
C PHE A 221 -8.92 9.83 11.51
N ALA A 222 -8.91 11.15 11.66
CA ALA A 222 -9.97 12.00 11.12
C ALA A 222 -10.00 11.96 9.59
N ILE A 223 -8.83 11.97 8.94
CA ILE A 223 -8.72 11.90 7.48
C ILE A 223 -9.14 10.51 6.96
N GLY A 224 -8.63 9.43 7.55
CA GLY A 224 -9.00 8.06 7.17
C GLY A 224 -10.48 7.77 7.40
N SER A 225 -11.08 8.31 8.46
CA SER A 225 -12.53 8.16 8.72
C SER A 225 -13.41 8.85 7.67
N ILE A 226 -12.90 9.84 6.94
CA ILE A 226 -13.62 10.45 5.81
C ILE A 226 -13.69 9.47 4.63
N MET A 227 -12.67 8.64 4.45
CA MET A 227 -12.53 7.69 3.34
C MET A 227 -13.20 6.34 3.60
N CYS A 228 -13.15 5.86 4.84
CA CYS A 228 -13.68 4.55 5.19
C CYS A 228 -15.19 4.61 5.47
N ARG A 229 -15.93 3.62 4.97
CA ARG A 229 -17.32 3.40 5.34
C ARG A 229 -17.42 2.86 6.77
N GLU A 230 -18.38 3.35 7.57
CA GLU A 230 -18.64 2.79 8.91
C GLU A 230 -19.22 1.37 8.84
N THR A 231 -20.00 1.11 7.79
CA THR A 231 -20.56 -0.21 7.47
C THR A 231 -20.63 -0.35 5.96
N VAL A 232 -20.66 -1.58 5.45
CA VAL A 232 -20.77 -1.85 4.00
C VAL A 232 -21.94 -1.11 3.34
N LYS A 233 -23.01 -0.80 4.10
CA LYS A 233 -24.24 -0.15 3.60
C LYS A 233 -24.25 1.38 3.75
N LYS A 234 -23.32 1.96 4.48
CA LYS A 234 -23.30 3.40 4.77
C LYS A 234 -22.14 4.05 4.03
N GLU A 235 -22.47 4.83 3.00
CA GLU A 235 -21.49 5.64 2.26
C GLU A 235 -20.65 6.49 3.20
N SER A 236 -19.35 6.50 2.93
CA SER A 236 -18.37 7.33 3.60
C SER A 236 -18.58 8.81 3.25
N VAL A 237 -17.90 9.70 3.96
CA VAL A 237 -18.06 11.15 3.75
C VAL A 237 -17.55 11.55 2.36
N ILE A 238 -16.50 10.91 1.85
CA ILE A 238 -15.92 11.21 0.54
C ILE A 238 -16.78 10.74 -0.64
N GLU A 239 -17.73 9.84 -0.41
CA GLU A 239 -18.62 9.30 -1.45
C GLU A 239 -19.86 10.17 -1.70
N ARG A 240 -20.16 11.12 -0.79
CA ARG A 240 -21.31 12.03 -0.86
C ARG A 240 -20.97 13.33 -1.58
#